data_AF-A0A5B6UWP4-F1
#
_entry.id   AF-A0A5B6UWP4-F1
#
_cell.length_a   1.000
_cell.length_b   1.000
_cell.length_c   1.000
_cell.angle_alpha   90.00
_cell.angle_beta   90.00
_cell.angle_gamma   90.00
#
_symmetry.space_group_name_H-M   'P 1'
#
loop_
_entity.id
_entity.type
_entity.pdbx_description
1 polymer ?
#
loop_
_entity_poly.entity_id
_entity_poly.type
_entity_poly.pdbx_seq_one_letter_code
_entity_poly.pdbx_strand_id
1 'polypeptide(L)'
;MYSDVPKPRTDKSQRKPFCYEVHIGNVGHEIRTCTGPKSGSRSATHVWRKGGVSDVIFFPKCFHLYDRVGKSRVVHDERHSAPRIPAILELCIQAGVDVENYPSKRRTKPVYSIEGRIVDFESVAGMDEMETNLFFENVDDNEVDVLRRDPNSELNAEDTNLIELSTRTLDSWFEMIGGVRTIMEKYNVWTCGYCPEVQVGPKGHKVRMCRASKHQSRNGLHAWQEATINDLVGPNYVWHVHDLNGPPLRNDLKRYYGKAPAVVELCVQAGAPVPDQYRSMMRLDVVPPERDEVDLVA
;
A
#
# COMPACT_ATOMS: atom_id res chain seq x y z
N MET A 1 -43.95 1.19 30.01
CA MET A 1 -43.46 0.29 28.94
C MET A 1 -42.14 0.86 28.47
N TYR A 2 -41.04 0.33 29.02
CA TYR A 2 -39.69 0.64 28.53
C TYR A 2 -39.48 -0.20 27.27
N SER A 3 -39.34 0.47 26.13
CA SER A 3 -39.02 -0.17 24.86
C SER A 3 -37.51 -0.39 24.81
N ASP A 4 -37.09 -1.65 24.88
CA ASP A 4 -35.71 -2.07 24.67
C ASP A 4 -35.28 -1.72 23.25
N VAL A 5 -34.46 -0.67 23.10
CA VAL A 5 -33.72 -0.40 21.86
C VAL A 5 -32.49 -1.31 21.85
N PRO A 6 -32.34 -2.24 20.90
CA PRO A 6 -31.17 -3.11 20.85
C PRO A 6 -29.91 -2.28 20.59
N LYS A 7 -28.96 -2.31 21.54
CA LYS A 7 -27.64 -1.72 21.34
C LYS A 7 -26.93 -2.40 20.16
N PRO A 8 -26.27 -1.66 19.25
CA PRO A 8 -25.55 -2.25 18.14
C PRO A 8 -24.37 -3.07 18.67
N ARG A 9 -24.33 -4.36 18.30
CA ARG A 9 -23.19 -5.24 18.55
C ARG A 9 -22.01 -4.74 17.72
N THR A 10 -20.98 -4.23 18.38
CA THR A 10 -19.67 -3.98 17.79
C THR A 10 -18.98 -5.33 17.58
N ASP A 11 -19.33 -6.03 16.51
CA ASP A 11 -18.54 -7.16 16.03
C ASP A 11 -17.29 -6.59 15.33
N LYS A 12 -16.17 -6.55 16.04
CA LYS A 12 -14.83 -6.34 15.47
C LYS A 12 -14.39 -7.58 14.67
N SER A 13 -15.26 -8.13 13.81
CA SER A 13 -14.83 -9.06 12.78
C SER A 13 -14.16 -8.23 11.69
N GLN A 14 -12.83 -8.33 11.58
CA GLN A 14 -12.10 -7.85 10.42
C GLN A 14 -12.71 -8.52 9.19
N ARG A 15 -13.65 -7.83 8.54
CA ARG A 15 -14.31 -8.29 7.32
C ARG A 15 -13.24 -8.46 6.27
N LYS A 16 -12.86 -9.71 5.97
CA LYS A 16 -12.01 -10.03 4.82
C LYS A 16 -12.60 -9.31 3.59
N PRO A 17 -11.80 -8.47 2.89
CA PRO A 17 -12.28 -7.79 1.69
C PRO A 17 -12.78 -8.83 0.69
N PHE A 18 -13.95 -8.59 0.11
CA PHE A 18 -14.45 -9.45 -0.96
C PHE A 18 -13.56 -9.32 -2.19
N CYS A 19 -13.02 -8.14 -2.51
CA CYS A 19 -12.04 -7.92 -3.57
C CYS A 19 -11.20 -6.68 -3.21
N TYR A 20 -9.99 -6.54 -3.76
CA TYR A 20 -9.10 -5.38 -3.54
C TYR A 20 -9.23 -4.32 -4.66
N GLU A 21 -10.14 -4.52 -5.61
CA GLU A 21 -10.35 -3.56 -6.71
C GLU A 21 -10.95 -2.26 -6.15
N VAL A 22 -10.40 -1.13 -6.61
CA VAL A 22 -10.80 0.21 -6.22
C VAL A 22 -11.35 0.94 -7.44
N HIS A 23 -12.32 1.80 -7.19
CA HIS A 23 -12.89 2.69 -8.18
C HIS A 23 -12.93 4.10 -7.61
N ILE A 24 -12.45 5.06 -8.39
CA ILE A 24 -12.55 6.49 -8.09
C ILE A 24 -13.71 7.02 -8.93
N GLY A 25 -14.81 7.37 -8.26
CA GLY A 25 -16.01 7.88 -8.91
C GLY A 25 -17.23 7.79 -8.01
N ASN A 26 -18.31 8.43 -8.44
CA ASN A 26 -19.56 8.51 -7.67
C ASN A 26 -20.32 7.17 -7.67
N VAL A 27 -20.25 6.43 -8.79
CA VAL A 27 -20.96 5.16 -8.98
C VAL A 27 -19.98 4.11 -9.50
N GLY A 28 -19.84 3.02 -8.76
CA GLY A 28 -18.92 1.93 -9.11
C GLY A 28 -19.22 1.31 -10.47
N HIS A 29 -18.16 0.92 -11.19
CA HIS A 29 -18.26 0.37 -12.54
C HIS A 29 -18.93 -1.01 -12.61
N GLU A 30 -19.41 -1.36 -13.80
CA GLU A 30 -20.03 -2.65 -14.14
C GLU A 30 -19.06 -3.66 -14.75
N ILE A 31 -17.77 -3.28 -14.92
CA ILE A 31 -16.74 -4.15 -15.47
C ILE A 31 -16.59 -5.43 -14.63
N ARG A 32 -16.64 -6.58 -15.30
CA ARG A 32 -16.66 -7.92 -14.69
C ARG A 32 -15.24 -8.44 -14.42
N THR A 33 -14.56 -7.82 -13.47
CA THR A 33 -13.16 -8.13 -13.07
C THR A 33 -13.02 -8.71 -11.67
N CYS A 34 -14.13 -8.94 -10.95
CA CYS A 34 -14.08 -9.38 -9.57
C CYS A 34 -13.44 -10.77 -9.43
N THR A 35 -12.32 -10.83 -8.72
CA THR A 35 -11.62 -12.07 -8.34
C THR A 35 -11.94 -12.53 -6.91
N GLY A 36 -12.96 -11.90 -6.32
CA GLY A 36 -13.34 -12.10 -4.93
C GLY A 36 -14.00 -13.44 -4.59
N PRO A 37 -14.11 -13.80 -3.31
CA PRO A 37 -14.91 -14.94 -2.88
C PRO A 37 -16.33 -14.83 -3.42
N LYS A 38 -16.84 -15.93 -4.01
CA LYS A 38 -18.16 -16.01 -4.65
C LYS A 38 -18.34 -15.07 -5.85
N SER A 39 -17.27 -14.59 -6.49
CA SER A 39 -17.40 -13.79 -7.72
C SER A 39 -18.09 -14.56 -8.85
N GLY A 40 -17.87 -15.88 -8.94
CA GLY A 40 -18.52 -16.75 -9.92
C GLY A 40 -20.05 -16.73 -9.86
N SER A 41 -20.65 -16.69 -8.66
CA SER A 41 -22.11 -16.62 -8.51
C SER A 41 -22.70 -15.25 -8.88
N ARG A 42 -21.84 -14.23 -9.08
CA ARG A 42 -22.23 -12.88 -9.49
C ARG A 42 -21.71 -12.54 -10.88
N SER A 43 -21.31 -13.51 -11.69
CA SER A 43 -20.73 -13.27 -13.02
C SER A 43 -19.55 -12.29 -13.00
N ALA A 44 -18.69 -12.39 -11.97
CA ALA A 44 -17.54 -11.52 -11.73
C ALA A 44 -17.88 -10.02 -11.55
N THR A 45 -19.11 -9.67 -11.19
CA THR A 45 -19.45 -8.29 -10.80
C THR A 45 -19.00 -7.96 -9.37
N HIS A 46 -18.77 -6.66 -9.16
CA HIS A 46 -18.38 -6.10 -7.88
C HIS A 46 -19.59 -5.70 -7.04
N VAL A 47 -19.41 -5.70 -5.72
CA VAL A 47 -20.32 -5.07 -4.77
C VAL A 47 -19.52 -3.99 -4.09
N TRP A 48 -19.83 -2.73 -4.42
CA TRP A 48 -19.09 -1.57 -3.99
C TRP A 48 -19.48 -1.14 -2.59
N ARG A 49 -18.52 -0.56 -1.86
CA ARG A 49 -18.70 0.09 -0.57
C ARG A 49 -17.88 1.37 -0.56
N LYS A 50 -18.22 2.31 0.32
CA LYS A 50 -17.41 3.52 0.52
C LYS A 50 -15.99 3.10 0.94
N GLY A 51 -14.99 3.52 0.16
CA GLY A 51 -13.58 3.33 0.44
C GLY A 51 -12.98 4.47 1.27
N GLY A 52 -11.79 4.25 1.80
CA GLY A 52 -10.97 5.23 2.49
C GLY A 52 -9.58 5.39 1.86
N VAL A 53 -8.74 6.24 2.47
CA VAL A 53 -7.39 6.53 1.98
C VAL A 53 -6.54 5.26 1.87
N SER A 54 -6.66 4.33 2.82
CA SER A 54 -5.90 3.06 2.82
C SER A 54 -6.30 2.10 1.68
N ASP A 55 -7.45 2.32 1.02
CA ASP A 55 -7.81 1.58 -0.19
C ASP A 55 -7.11 2.17 -1.43
N VAL A 56 -6.90 3.49 -1.45
CA VAL A 56 -6.23 4.22 -2.53
C VAL A 56 -4.71 4.08 -2.44
N ILE A 57 -4.16 4.23 -1.24
CA ILE A 57 -2.73 4.17 -0.93
C ILE A 57 -2.48 2.99 -0.02
N PHE A 58 -1.72 2.01 -0.52
CA PHE A 58 -1.35 0.83 0.24
C PHE A 58 0.17 0.64 0.21
N PHE A 59 0.77 0.58 1.39
CA PHE A 59 2.17 0.19 1.56
C PHE A 59 2.23 -1.21 2.19
N PRO A 60 2.92 -2.17 1.56
CA PRO A 60 3.11 -3.47 2.17
C PRO A 60 3.93 -3.33 3.46
N LYS A 61 3.59 -4.11 4.49
CA LYS A 61 4.33 -4.13 5.75
C LYS A 61 5.45 -5.16 5.69
N CYS A 62 6.61 -4.85 6.27
CA CYS A 62 7.70 -5.81 6.51
C CYS A 62 8.09 -5.85 7.99
N PHE A 63 8.98 -6.77 8.38
CA PHE A 63 9.53 -6.76 9.72
C PHE A 63 10.58 -5.66 9.88
N HIS A 64 10.55 -4.98 11.02
CA HIS A 64 11.56 -4.02 11.41
C HIS A 64 12.87 -4.71 11.83
N LEU A 65 14.02 -4.20 11.37
CA LEU A 65 15.34 -4.73 11.73
C LEU A 65 16.14 -3.73 12.58
N TYR A 66 16.09 -3.92 13.91
CA TYR A 66 16.87 -3.10 14.85
C TYR A 66 18.37 -3.15 14.54
N ASP A 67 18.94 -4.34 14.33
CA ASP A 67 20.35 -4.51 13.94
C ASP A 67 20.47 -5.31 12.64
N ARG A 68 20.55 -4.59 11.51
CA ARG A 68 20.68 -5.22 10.19
C ARG A 68 22.00 -5.97 9.99
N VAL A 69 23.04 -5.69 10.78
CA VAL A 69 24.34 -6.35 10.63
C VAL A 69 24.35 -7.60 11.50
N GLY A 70 24.29 -7.45 12.82
CA GLY A 70 24.33 -8.57 13.76
C GLY A 70 23.14 -9.52 13.62
N LYS A 71 21.94 -8.98 13.32
CA LYS A 71 20.71 -9.74 13.13
C LYS A 71 20.05 -9.40 11.79
N SER A 72 20.75 -9.77 10.72
CA SER A 72 20.38 -9.45 9.33
C SER A 72 19.01 -9.92 8.82
N ARG A 73 18.22 -10.66 9.61
CA ARG A 73 16.86 -11.08 9.28
C ARG A 73 16.10 -11.55 10.52
N VAL A 74 14.77 -11.46 10.48
CA VAL A 74 13.87 -12.07 11.47
C VAL A 74 13.70 -13.56 11.21
N VAL A 75 13.79 -14.40 12.25
CA VAL A 75 13.52 -15.84 12.18
C VAL A 75 12.09 -16.19 12.60
N HIS A 76 11.65 -17.43 12.36
CA HIS A 76 10.25 -17.81 12.56
C HIS A 76 9.76 -17.66 14.00
N ASP A 77 10.60 -17.92 14.98
CA ASP A 77 10.21 -17.88 16.39
C ASP A 77 10.02 -16.44 16.90
N GLU A 78 10.60 -15.47 16.20
CA GLU A 78 10.53 -14.04 16.50
C GLU A 78 9.33 -13.35 15.83
N ARG A 79 8.54 -14.07 15.02
CA ARG A 79 7.47 -13.48 14.20
C ARG A 79 6.42 -12.69 14.97
N HIS A 80 6.26 -12.99 16.26
CA HIS A 80 5.27 -12.36 17.13
C HIS A 80 5.85 -11.22 17.96
N SER A 81 7.17 -11.20 18.16
CA SER A 81 7.86 -10.15 18.91
C SER A 81 8.48 -9.09 18.00
N ALA A 82 8.83 -9.45 16.76
CA ALA A 82 9.37 -8.52 15.78
C ALA A 82 8.26 -7.58 15.25
N PRO A 83 8.39 -6.25 15.43
CA PRO A 83 7.41 -5.30 14.92
C PRO A 83 7.29 -5.39 13.40
N ARG A 84 6.07 -5.14 12.89
CA ARG A 84 5.82 -4.99 11.45
C ARG A 84 5.40 -3.57 11.13
N ILE A 85 6.14 -2.92 10.24
CA ILE A 85 5.92 -1.53 9.83
C ILE A 85 5.82 -1.42 8.31
N PRO A 86 5.27 -0.33 7.76
CA PRO A 86 5.29 -0.10 6.31
C PRO A 86 6.72 -0.22 5.77
N ALA A 87 6.91 -0.96 4.69
CA ALA A 87 8.23 -1.25 4.17
C ALA A 87 8.92 0.02 3.63
N ILE A 88 8.16 1.00 3.14
CA ILE A 88 8.69 2.33 2.84
C ILE A 88 9.29 3.01 4.08
N LEU A 89 8.65 2.88 5.25
CA LEU A 89 9.14 3.43 6.51
C LEU A 89 10.41 2.71 6.97
N GLU A 90 10.43 1.37 6.91
CA GLU A 90 11.64 0.58 7.20
C GLU A 90 12.79 0.97 6.26
N LEU A 91 12.52 1.19 4.98
CA LEU A 91 13.53 1.63 4.02
C LEU A 91 14.14 2.98 4.42
N CYS A 92 13.30 3.96 4.79
CA CYS A 92 13.77 5.24 5.32
C CYS A 92 14.60 5.07 6.60
N ILE A 93 14.17 4.21 7.52
CA ILE A 93 14.89 3.92 8.77
C ILE A 93 16.27 3.32 8.49
N GLN A 94 16.36 2.36 7.55
CA GLN A 94 17.62 1.76 7.16
C GLN A 94 18.53 2.74 6.40
N ALA A 95 17.95 3.77 5.78
CA ALA A 95 18.64 4.87 5.13
C ALA A 95 19.12 5.97 6.09
N GLY A 96 18.75 5.91 7.37
CA GLY A 96 19.24 6.83 8.40
C GLY A 96 18.19 7.77 8.98
N VAL A 97 16.91 7.63 8.62
CA VAL A 97 15.83 8.32 9.34
C VAL A 97 15.68 7.68 10.72
N ASP A 98 15.69 8.50 11.76
CA ASP A 98 15.47 8.04 13.13
C ASP A 98 13.99 8.23 13.50
N VAL A 99 13.37 7.14 13.95
CA VAL A 99 11.98 7.10 14.37
C VAL A 99 11.95 6.55 15.79
N GLU A 100 11.49 7.34 16.75
CA GLU A 100 11.56 7.02 18.19
C GLU A 100 10.99 5.64 18.52
N ASN A 101 9.83 5.29 17.94
CA ASN A 101 9.15 4.02 18.17
C ASN A 101 9.79 2.82 17.45
N TYR A 102 10.68 3.05 16.49
CA TYR A 102 11.33 2.03 15.67
C TYR A 102 12.84 2.29 15.56
N PRO A 103 13.57 2.21 16.68
CA PRO A 103 14.98 2.55 16.71
C PRO A 103 15.80 1.55 15.89
N SER A 104 16.95 1.99 15.39
CA SER A 104 17.89 1.10 14.71
C SER A 104 19.29 1.35 15.20
N LYS A 105 20.06 0.27 15.42
CA LYS A 105 21.44 0.34 15.88
C LYS A 105 22.29 1.05 14.83
N ARG A 106 22.65 2.31 15.12
CA ARG A 106 23.62 3.10 14.37
C ARG A 106 25.01 2.83 14.90
N ARG A 107 25.96 2.62 13.99
CA ARG A 107 27.34 2.32 14.37
C ARG A 107 28.26 3.44 13.98
N THR A 108 29.11 3.84 14.91
CA THR A 108 30.17 4.84 14.68
C THR A 108 31.51 4.18 14.33
N LYS A 109 31.65 2.88 14.65
CA LYS A 109 32.83 2.07 14.37
C LYS A 109 32.54 1.02 13.30
N PRO A 110 33.54 0.66 12.46
CA PRO A 110 33.38 -0.39 11.47
C PRO A 110 33.12 -1.75 12.12
N VAL A 111 32.30 -2.56 11.45
CA VAL A 111 32.04 -3.96 11.81
C VAL A 111 32.80 -4.86 10.85
N TYR A 112 33.44 -5.90 11.37
CA TYR A 112 34.21 -6.83 10.57
C TYR A 112 33.52 -8.19 10.51
N SER A 113 33.63 -8.85 9.36
CA SER A 113 33.26 -10.27 9.21
C SER A 113 34.55 -11.08 9.18
N ILE A 114 34.86 -11.76 10.28
CA ILE A 114 36.05 -12.61 10.43
C ILE A 114 35.55 -14.05 10.43
N GLU A 115 35.89 -14.81 9.39
CA GLU A 115 35.45 -16.21 9.22
C GLU A 115 33.93 -16.40 9.31
N GLY A 116 33.15 -15.41 8.85
CA GLY A 116 31.69 -15.42 8.90
C GLY A 116 31.08 -15.06 10.26
N ARG A 117 31.90 -14.78 11.27
CA ARG A 117 31.47 -14.18 12.54
C ARG A 117 31.55 -12.67 12.45
N ILE A 118 30.48 -12.02 12.88
CA ILE A 118 30.40 -10.56 12.95
C ILE A 118 31.09 -10.13 14.24
N VAL A 119 32.14 -9.33 14.11
CA VAL A 119 32.86 -8.72 15.23
C VAL A 119 32.50 -7.24 15.26
N ASP A 120 31.74 -6.88 16.30
CA ASP A 120 31.26 -5.54 16.55
C ASP A 120 32.09 -4.91 17.67
N PHE A 121 32.91 -3.90 17.35
CA PHE A 121 33.80 -3.24 18.30
C PHE A 121 33.11 -2.15 19.15
N GLU A 122 31.82 -1.93 18.93
CA GLU A 122 31.01 -1.00 19.71
C GLU A 122 30.39 -1.66 20.95
N SER A 123 30.22 -2.99 20.95
CA SER A 123 29.60 -3.74 22.05
C SER A 123 30.45 -3.87 23.31
N VAL A 124 31.64 -3.28 23.36
CA VAL A 124 32.54 -3.32 24.53
C VAL A 124 32.18 -2.24 25.57
N ALA A 125 31.25 -1.33 25.25
CA ALA A 125 30.79 -0.28 26.15
C ALA A 125 29.24 -0.25 26.20
N GLY A 126 28.63 -0.88 27.21
CA GLY A 126 27.22 -0.64 27.55
C GLY A 126 26.25 -1.83 27.45
N MET A 127 26.70 -3.06 27.70
CA MET A 127 25.85 -4.25 27.63
C MET A 127 24.92 -4.50 28.84
N ASP A 128 24.62 -3.52 29.70
CA ASP A 128 23.90 -3.82 30.96
C ASP A 128 22.54 -3.12 31.20
N GLU A 129 22.00 -2.27 30.31
CA GLU A 129 20.78 -1.51 30.69
C GLU A 129 19.61 -1.44 29.69
N MET A 130 19.67 -2.02 28.49
CA MET A 130 18.60 -1.75 27.49
C MET A 130 17.82 -2.97 26.97
N GLU A 131 18.08 -4.20 27.43
CA GLU A 131 17.37 -5.38 26.93
C GLU A 131 16.01 -5.66 27.61
N THR A 132 15.68 -4.98 28.72
CA THR A 132 14.61 -5.50 29.61
C THR A 132 13.27 -4.73 29.61
N ASN A 133 13.12 -3.58 28.92
CA ASN A 133 11.92 -2.73 29.14
C ASN A 133 11.13 -2.25 27.91
N LEU A 134 11.33 -2.81 26.71
CA LEU A 134 10.46 -2.47 25.57
C LEU A 134 9.24 -3.40 25.50
N PHE A 135 8.33 -3.25 26.47
CA PHE A 135 6.96 -3.71 26.34
C PHE A 135 6.26 -2.84 25.30
N PHE A 136 6.14 -3.34 24.07
CA PHE A 136 5.33 -2.70 23.03
C PHE A 136 3.85 -2.85 23.41
N GLU A 137 3.23 -1.78 23.90
CA GLU A 137 1.77 -1.67 23.88
C GLU A 137 1.30 -1.63 22.42
N ASN A 138 0.35 -2.51 22.09
CA ASN A 138 -0.27 -2.53 20.78
C ASN A 138 -1.14 -1.27 20.62
N VAL A 139 -0.62 -0.26 19.91
CA VAL A 139 -1.41 0.91 19.53
C VAL A 139 -2.19 0.58 18.25
N ASP A 140 -3.52 0.72 18.33
CA ASP A 140 -4.47 0.59 17.23
C ASP A 140 -4.19 1.69 16.19
N ASP A 141 -3.82 1.31 14.96
CA ASP A 141 -3.57 2.17 13.78
C ASP A 141 -4.88 2.87 13.35
N ASN A 142 -5.43 3.82 14.12
CA ASN A 142 -6.72 4.44 13.79
C ASN A 142 -6.90 5.94 14.11
N GLU A 143 -5.86 6.74 14.25
CA GLU A 143 -6.03 8.20 14.25
C GLU A 143 -5.03 8.91 13.33
N VAL A 144 -5.43 9.07 12.07
CA VAL A 144 -5.02 10.25 11.30
C VAL A 144 -6.16 11.25 11.46
N ASP A 145 -5.88 12.36 12.13
CA ASP A 145 -6.84 13.44 12.37
C ASP A 145 -7.31 14.01 11.02
N VAL A 146 -8.50 13.57 10.60
CA VAL A 146 -9.19 14.10 9.43
C VAL A 146 -9.85 15.39 9.85
N LEU A 147 -9.30 16.51 9.39
CA LEU A 147 -9.89 17.85 9.52
C LEU A 147 -11.40 17.78 9.25
N ARG A 148 -12.23 17.90 10.30
CA ARG A 148 -13.68 18.04 10.19
C ARG A 148 -13.96 19.36 9.48
N ARG A 149 -14.51 19.30 8.27
CA ARG A 149 -14.95 20.47 7.52
C ARG A 149 -16.40 20.81 7.84
N ASP A 150 -16.64 22.09 8.08
CA ASP A 150 -17.93 22.73 8.35
C ASP A 150 -18.78 22.75 7.05
N PRO A 151 -20.10 22.47 7.05
CA PRO A 151 -20.88 22.28 5.83
C PRO A 151 -21.26 23.56 5.07
N ASN A 152 -20.79 24.75 5.47
CA ASN A 152 -21.27 26.04 4.96
C ASN A 152 -20.11 27.00 4.61
N SER A 153 -19.32 26.68 3.58
CA SER A 153 -18.48 27.69 2.92
C SER A 153 -18.64 27.61 1.41
N GLU A 154 -18.52 28.76 0.76
CA GLU A 154 -19.10 29.01 -0.56
C GLU A 154 -18.25 28.42 -1.70
N LEU A 155 -18.98 27.82 -2.65
CA LEU A 155 -18.57 26.90 -3.73
C LEU A 155 -17.47 27.38 -4.71
N ASN A 156 -16.93 28.60 -4.60
CA ASN A 156 -15.95 29.13 -5.57
C ASN A 156 -14.51 29.18 -5.05
N ALA A 157 -14.30 29.35 -3.74
CA ALA A 157 -12.97 29.27 -3.13
C ALA A 157 -12.54 27.81 -2.89
N GLU A 158 -13.52 26.91 -2.74
CA GLU A 158 -13.31 25.50 -2.47
C GLU A 158 -12.73 24.74 -3.67
N ASP A 159 -13.19 25.03 -4.90
CA ASP A 159 -12.70 24.37 -6.12
C ASP A 159 -11.24 24.72 -6.42
N THR A 160 -10.87 26.00 -6.26
CA THR A 160 -9.46 26.43 -6.43
C THR A 160 -8.56 25.78 -5.38
N ASN A 161 -9.05 25.64 -4.14
CA ASN A 161 -8.33 24.96 -3.06
C ASN A 161 -8.17 23.45 -3.34
N LEU A 162 -9.18 22.79 -3.91
CA LEU A 162 -9.13 21.38 -4.27
C LEU A 162 -8.18 21.09 -5.43
N ILE A 163 -8.14 21.95 -6.46
CA ILE A 163 -7.19 21.84 -7.57
C ILE A 163 -5.75 22.01 -7.06
N GLU A 164 -5.49 23.00 -6.22
CA GLU A 164 -4.16 23.21 -5.64
C GLU A 164 -3.75 22.02 -4.76
N LEU A 165 -4.66 21.55 -3.89
CA LEU A 165 -4.41 20.42 -2.99
C LEU A 165 -4.13 19.13 -3.75
N SER A 166 -4.92 18.84 -4.78
CA SER A 166 -4.76 17.64 -5.61
C SER A 166 -3.45 17.69 -6.41
N THR A 167 -3.09 18.85 -6.96
CA THR A 167 -1.81 19.06 -7.65
C THR A 167 -0.63 18.81 -6.69
N ARG A 168 -0.64 19.44 -5.52
CA ARG A 168 0.40 19.26 -4.49
C ARG A 168 0.49 17.82 -3.97
N THR A 169 -0.65 17.15 -3.82
CA THR A 169 -0.70 15.73 -3.43
C THR A 169 -0.02 14.86 -4.49
N LEU A 170 -0.31 15.14 -5.77
CA LEU A 170 0.25 14.39 -6.90
C LEU A 170 1.76 14.61 -7.04
N ASP A 171 2.22 15.86 -6.89
CA ASP A 171 3.66 16.19 -6.88
C ASP A 171 4.38 15.48 -5.71
N SER A 172 3.81 15.55 -4.50
CA SER A 172 4.37 14.87 -3.32
C SER A 172 4.44 13.35 -3.51
N TRP A 173 3.44 12.77 -4.17
CA TRP A 173 3.41 11.35 -4.51
C TRP A 173 4.56 10.96 -5.46
N PHE A 174 4.82 11.77 -6.49
CA PHE A 174 5.92 11.54 -7.41
C PHE A 174 7.29 11.75 -6.79
N GLU A 175 7.44 12.79 -5.97
CA GLU A 175 8.66 13.06 -5.20
C GLU A 175 8.97 11.87 -4.28
N MET A 176 7.98 11.36 -3.54
CA MET A 176 8.12 10.18 -2.70
C MET A 176 8.57 8.96 -3.51
N ILE A 177 7.94 8.66 -4.65
CA ILE A 177 8.36 7.54 -5.52
C ILE A 177 9.81 7.72 -6.00
N GLY A 178 10.18 8.94 -6.38
CA GLY A 178 11.54 9.28 -6.81
C GLY A 178 12.57 9.06 -5.70
N GLY A 179 12.27 9.54 -4.49
CA GLY A 179 13.11 9.34 -3.31
C GLY A 179 13.28 7.85 -2.96
N VAL A 180 12.18 7.09 -2.95
CA VAL A 180 12.21 5.65 -2.71
C VAL A 180 13.10 4.93 -3.73
N ARG A 181 12.97 5.26 -5.02
CA ARG A 181 13.80 4.68 -6.08
C ARG A 181 15.28 4.91 -5.82
N THR A 182 15.67 6.14 -5.48
CA THR A 182 17.05 6.49 -5.15
C THR A 182 17.57 5.73 -3.92
N ILE A 183 16.75 5.54 -2.90
CA ILE A 183 17.15 4.79 -1.69
C ILE A 183 17.34 3.29 -2.03
N MET A 184 16.46 2.72 -2.87
CA MET A 184 16.56 1.32 -3.30
C MET A 184 17.83 1.00 -4.10
N GLU A 185 18.51 2.00 -4.68
CA GLU A 185 19.82 1.80 -5.33
C GLU A 185 20.93 1.44 -4.33
N LYS A 186 20.77 1.82 -3.05
CA LYS A 186 21.76 1.59 -1.99
C LYS A 186 21.35 0.51 -0.99
N TYR A 187 20.05 0.34 -0.78
CA TYR A 187 19.52 -0.55 0.24
C TYR A 187 18.65 -1.63 -0.37
N ASN A 188 18.98 -2.88 -0.06
CA ASN A 188 18.24 -4.02 -0.59
C ASN A 188 16.82 -4.09 -0.04
N VAL A 189 15.90 -4.33 -0.96
CA VAL A 189 14.50 -4.67 -0.68
C VAL A 189 14.21 -5.98 -1.38
N TRP A 190 13.55 -6.89 -0.66
CA TRP A 190 13.22 -8.22 -1.15
C TRP A 190 11.71 -8.35 -1.27
N THR A 191 11.25 -8.99 -2.35
CA THR A 191 9.85 -9.37 -2.55
C THR A 191 9.77 -10.88 -2.72
N CYS A 192 8.65 -11.49 -2.34
CA CYS A 192 8.42 -12.90 -2.58
C CYS A 192 7.81 -13.12 -3.97
N GLY A 193 8.43 -13.95 -4.80
CA GLY A 193 7.94 -14.22 -6.17
C GLY A 193 6.57 -14.92 -6.26
N TYR A 194 5.93 -15.25 -5.13
CA TYR A 194 4.64 -15.95 -5.10
C TYR A 194 3.57 -15.26 -4.24
N CYS A 195 3.92 -14.34 -3.35
CA CYS A 195 2.95 -13.63 -2.52
C CYS A 195 3.38 -12.18 -2.31
N PRO A 196 2.47 -11.28 -1.91
CA PRO A 196 2.76 -9.86 -1.71
C PRO A 196 3.66 -9.51 -0.51
N GLU A 197 4.46 -10.47 -0.01
CA GLU A 197 5.32 -10.24 1.15
C GLU A 197 6.61 -9.54 0.69
N VAL A 198 7.00 -8.52 1.44
CA VAL A 198 8.24 -7.76 1.21
C VAL A 198 9.08 -7.73 2.49
N GLN A 199 10.39 -7.57 2.33
CA GLN A 199 11.32 -7.36 3.43
C GLN A 199 12.41 -6.39 3.02
N VAL A 200 12.56 -5.30 3.77
CA VAL A 200 13.71 -4.40 3.64
C VAL A 200 14.87 -4.93 4.46
N GLY A 201 16.09 -4.76 3.95
CA GLY A 201 17.32 -5.10 4.64
C GLY A 201 18.18 -6.11 3.88
N PRO A 202 19.30 -6.57 4.47
CA PRO A 202 20.30 -7.36 3.75
C PRO A 202 19.76 -8.70 3.24
N LYS A 203 18.77 -9.27 3.92
CA LYS A 203 18.19 -10.59 3.62
C LYS A 203 16.69 -10.59 3.89
N GLY A 204 15.96 -11.35 3.07
CA GLY A 204 14.58 -11.72 3.38
C GLY A 204 14.46 -12.55 4.67
N HIS A 205 13.33 -12.39 5.36
CA HIS A 205 13.04 -13.06 6.62
C HIS A 205 12.88 -14.59 6.46
N LYS A 206 13.04 -15.33 7.56
CA LYS A 206 12.86 -16.79 7.62
C LYS A 206 11.53 -17.22 8.24
N VAL A 207 10.61 -16.29 8.47
CA VAL A 207 9.26 -16.60 8.95
C VAL A 207 8.52 -17.48 7.92
N ARG A 208 8.03 -18.64 8.37
CA ARG A 208 7.26 -19.60 7.57
C ARG A 208 5.79 -19.20 7.49
N MET A 209 5.49 -18.16 6.70
CA MET A 209 4.13 -17.64 6.57
C MET A 209 3.69 -17.39 5.14
N CYS A 210 4.44 -17.85 4.14
CA CYS A 210 4.02 -17.80 2.75
C CYS A 210 2.77 -18.68 2.59
N ARG A 211 1.68 -18.09 2.09
CA ARG A 211 0.39 -18.77 1.83
C ARG A 211 0.10 -18.98 0.34
N ALA A 212 1.08 -18.70 -0.52
CA ALA A 212 0.92 -18.84 -1.96
C ALA A 212 0.73 -20.29 -2.39
N SER A 213 0.42 -20.49 -3.67
CA SER A 213 0.36 -21.83 -4.25
C SER A 213 1.66 -22.61 -4.00
N LYS A 214 1.53 -23.91 -3.72
CA LYS A 214 2.63 -24.82 -3.41
C LYS A 214 3.50 -24.40 -2.21
N HIS A 215 3.00 -23.59 -1.27
CA HIS A 215 3.76 -23.23 -0.07
C HIS A 215 4.10 -24.43 0.83
N GLN A 216 3.27 -25.48 0.83
CA GLN A 216 3.52 -26.71 1.60
C GLN A 216 4.83 -27.40 1.19
N SER A 217 5.14 -27.45 -0.11
CA SER A 217 6.41 -28.03 -0.58
C SER A 217 7.63 -27.17 -0.24
N ARG A 218 7.43 -25.90 0.17
CA ARG A 218 8.46 -24.98 0.65
C ARG A 218 8.43 -24.81 2.18
N ASN A 219 7.63 -25.61 2.90
CA ASN A 219 7.45 -25.50 4.34
C ASN A 219 7.08 -24.05 4.78
N GLY A 220 6.20 -23.39 4.01
CA GLY A 220 5.76 -22.02 4.28
C GLY A 220 6.83 -20.94 4.06
N LEU A 221 8.01 -21.27 3.52
CA LEU A 221 9.06 -20.30 3.23
C LEU A 221 8.76 -19.47 1.98
N HIS A 222 9.28 -18.24 1.99
CA HIS A 222 9.23 -17.30 0.87
C HIS A 222 10.35 -17.59 -0.13
N ALA A 223 10.07 -17.33 -1.41
CA ALA A 223 11.07 -17.33 -2.47
C ALA A 223 11.45 -15.89 -2.77
N TRP A 224 12.51 -15.42 -2.11
CA TRP A 224 12.95 -14.02 -2.17
C TRP A 224 13.64 -13.71 -3.51
N GLN A 225 13.27 -12.57 -4.08
CA GLN A 225 13.94 -11.94 -5.21
C GLN A 225 14.07 -10.44 -4.93
N GLU A 226 14.90 -9.76 -5.70
CA GLU A 226 15.04 -8.30 -5.60
C GLU A 226 13.72 -7.62 -5.95
N ALA A 227 13.31 -6.66 -5.11
CA ALA A 227 12.07 -5.93 -5.28
C ALA A 227 12.24 -4.78 -6.27
N THR A 228 11.17 -4.49 -7.01
CA THR A 228 11.05 -3.29 -7.82
C THR A 228 10.29 -2.20 -7.05
N ILE A 229 10.29 -0.97 -7.56
CA ILE A 229 9.50 0.11 -6.99
C ILE A 229 8.00 -0.26 -6.87
N ASN A 230 7.48 -1.07 -7.81
CA ASN A 230 6.09 -1.50 -7.80
C ASN A 230 5.78 -2.55 -6.73
N ASP A 231 6.78 -3.23 -6.19
CA ASP A 231 6.59 -4.14 -5.05
C ASP A 231 6.46 -3.35 -3.74
N LEU A 232 7.08 -2.17 -3.66
CA LEU A 232 7.14 -1.36 -2.44
C LEU A 232 6.09 -0.24 -2.40
N VAL A 233 5.88 0.40 -3.55
CA VAL A 233 4.92 1.48 -3.80
C VAL A 233 4.10 1.07 -5.02
N GLY A 234 3.41 -0.06 -4.90
CA GLY A 234 2.64 -0.64 -6.00
C GLY A 234 1.43 0.20 -6.36
N PRO A 235 1.30 0.69 -7.61
CA PRO A 235 0.11 1.41 -8.02
C PRO A 235 -1.11 0.47 -8.02
N ASN A 236 -2.11 0.81 -7.21
CA ASN A 236 -3.43 0.22 -7.34
C ASN A 236 -4.09 0.79 -8.61
N TYR A 237 -3.99 0.09 -9.74
CA TYR A 237 -4.52 0.59 -11.00
C TYR A 237 -6.04 0.52 -11.05
N VAL A 238 -6.68 1.67 -11.28
CA VAL A 238 -8.12 1.83 -11.42
C VAL A 238 -8.47 2.18 -12.87
N TRP A 239 -9.73 1.99 -13.24
CA TRP A 239 -10.25 2.44 -14.53
C TRP A 239 -10.40 3.96 -14.52
N HIS A 240 -9.96 4.60 -15.61
CA HIS A 240 -10.15 6.04 -15.79
C HIS A 240 -11.62 6.34 -16.09
N VAL A 241 -12.18 7.35 -15.41
CA VAL A 241 -13.55 7.82 -15.60
C VAL A 241 -13.51 9.17 -16.32
N HIS A 242 -14.00 9.24 -17.57
CA HIS A 242 -13.99 10.50 -18.32
C HIS A 242 -14.91 11.58 -17.72
N ASP A 243 -16.07 11.18 -17.19
CA ASP A 243 -17.06 12.07 -16.58
C ASP A 243 -17.64 11.42 -15.32
N LEU A 244 -17.42 12.05 -14.16
CA LEU A 244 -17.92 11.61 -12.86
C LEU A 244 -19.45 11.66 -12.74
N ASN A 245 -20.09 12.51 -13.55
CA ASN A 245 -21.54 12.66 -13.63
C ASN A 245 -22.14 11.79 -14.75
N GLY A 246 -21.28 11.16 -15.55
CA GLY A 246 -21.65 10.27 -16.62
C GLY A 246 -22.16 8.90 -16.13
N PRO A 247 -22.62 8.05 -17.06
CA PRO A 247 -23.03 6.69 -16.73
C PRO A 247 -21.84 5.85 -16.24
N PRO A 248 -22.07 4.83 -15.40
CA PRO A 248 -21.02 3.93 -14.96
C PRO A 248 -20.30 3.23 -16.11
N LEU A 249 -19.00 2.96 -15.95
CA LEU A 249 -18.22 2.23 -16.95
C LEU A 249 -18.78 0.82 -17.17
N ARG A 250 -19.06 0.48 -18.42
CA ARG A 250 -19.74 -0.77 -18.79
C ARG A 250 -18.77 -1.87 -19.21
N ASN A 251 -19.15 -3.12 -18.98
CA ASN A 251 -18.26 -4.25 -19.26
C ASN A 251 -17.99 -4.48 -20.77
N ASP A 252 -18.98 -4.24 -21.62
CA ASP A 252 -18.90 -4.33 -23.09
C ASP A 252 -17.91 -3.32 -23.69
N LEU A 253 -17.81 -2.14 -23.07
CA LEU A 253 -16.92 -1.06 -23.48
C LEU A 253 -15.52 -1.10 -22.84
N LYS A 254 -15.22 -2.12 -22.02
CA LYS A 254 -13.95 -2.28 -21.30
C LYS A 254 -12.71 -2.11 -22.20
N ARG A 255 -12.81 -2.51 -23.48
CA ARG A 255 -11.71 -2.41 -24.46
C ARG A 255 -11.35 -0.98 -24.84
N TYR A 256 -12.19 0.00 -24.56
CA TYR A 256 -11.98 1.42 -24.86
C TYR A 256 -11.43 2.20 -23.67
N TYR A 257 -11.75 1.77 -22.45
CA TYR A 257 -11.34 2.50 -21.25
C TYR A 257 -9.84 2.36 -20.96
N GLY A 258 -9.26 3.45 -20.45
CA GLY A 258 -7.91 3.48 -19.91
C GLY A 258 -7.85 3.15 -18.42
N LYS A 259 -6.63 3.17 -17.89
CA LYS A 259 -6.34 2.98 -16.47
C LYS A 259 -5.32 4.00 -15.98
N ALA A 260 -5.31 4.23 -14.67
CA ALA A 260 -4.29 5.01 -13.98
C ALA A 260 -4.08 4.47 -12.57
N PRO A 261 -2.93 4.76 -11.91
CA PRO A 261 -2.83 4.55 -10.46
C PRO A 261 -3.94 5.28 -9.72
N ALA A 262 -4.50 4.67 -8.66
CA ALA A 262 -5.63 5.23 -7.91
C ALA A 262 -5.37 6.65 -7.39
N VAL A 263 -4.14 6.93 -6.94
CA VAL A 263 -3.73 8.27 -6.49
C VAL A 263 -3.77 9.29 -7.62
N VAL A 264 -3.33 8.89 -8.82
CA VAL A 264 -3.34 9.74 -10.01
C VAL A 264 -4.77 10.02 -10.43
N GLU A 265 -5.59 8.97 -10.54
CA GLU A 265 -7.00 9.13 -10.87
C GLU A 265 -7.71 10.02 -9.85
N LEU A 266 -7.51 9.79 -8.55
CA LEU A 266 -8.10 10.61 -7.50
C LEU A 266 -7.74 12.10 -7.62
N CYS A 267 -6.47 12.42 -7.88
CA CYS A 267 -6.03 13.80 -8.00
C CYS A 267 -6.54 14.44 -9.30
N VAL A 268 -6.53 13.71 -10.42
CA VAL A 268 -7.05 14.20 -11.71
C VAL A 268 -8.55 14.46 -11.62
N GLN A 269 -9.32 13.58 -10.97
CA GLN A 269 -10.75 13.78 -10.73
C GLN A 269 -11.04 14.99 -9.82
N ALA A 270 -10.07 15.42 -9.02
CA ALA A 270 -10.12 16.65 -8.23
C ALA A 270 -9.56 17.88 -8.96
N GLY A 271 -9.23 17.75 -10.25
CA GLY A 271 -8.82 18.85 -11.12
C GLY A 271 -7.31 19.04 -11.28
N ALA A 272 -6.47 18.15 -10.73
CA ALA A 272 -5.04 18.16 -11.02
C ALA A 272 -4.77 17.91 -12.51
N PRO A 273 -3.72 18.52 -13.10
CA PRO A 273 -3.36 18.27 -14.48
C PRO A 273 -2.97 16.80 -14.68
N VAL A 274 -3.38 16.23 -15.80
CA VAL A 274 -3.06 14.83 -16.14
C VAL A 274 -1.55 14.70 -16.38
N PRO A 275 -0.84 13.83 -15.64
CA PRO A 275 0.59 13.62 -15.86
C PRO A 275 0.87 12.97 -17.22
N ASP A 276 1.85 13.47 -17.96
CA ASP A 276 2.20 12.99 -19.30
C ASP A 276 2.48 11.48 -19.33
N GLN A 277 3.17 10.96 -18.31
CA GLN A 277 3.51 9.54 -18.20
C GLN A 277 2.29 8.60 -18.09
N TYR A 278 1.11 9.12 -17.75
CA TYR A 278 -0.13 8.33 -17.66
C TYR A 278 -1.16 8.69 -18.73
N ARG A 279 -0.94 9.74 -19.54
CA ARG A 279 -1.89 10.20 -20.55
C ARG A 279 -2.33 9.09 -21.51
N SER A 280 -1.37 8.31 -22.02
CA SER A 280 -1.64 7.17 -22.91
C SER A 280 -2.30 6.00 -22.19
N MET A 281 -1.95 5.77 -20.92
CA MET A 281 -2.55 4.72 -20.10
C MET A 281 -4.02 5.01 -19.79
N MET A 282 -4.35 6.28 -19.56
CA MET A 282 -5.70 6.80 -19.33
C MET A 282 -6.55 6.84 -20.62
N ARG A 283 -5.92 6.66 -21.79
CA ARG A 283 -6.58 6.63 -23.12
C ARG A 283 -7.42 7.87 -23.39
N LEU A 284 -6.87 9.04 -23.08
CA LEU A 284 -7.55 10.33 -23.33
C LEU A 284 -7.74 10.65 -24.82
N ASP A 285 -7.10 9.89 -25.69
CA ASP A 285 -7.18 9.94 -27.16
C ASP A 285 -8.23 8.99 -27.74
N VAL A 286 -8.90 8.19 -26.91
CA VAL A 286 -9.93 7.23 -27.33
C VAL A 286 -11.30 7.75 -26.88
N VAL A 287 -12.23 7.85 -27.82
CA VAL A 287 -13.65 8.12 -27.52
C VAL A 287 -14.38 6.78 -27.48
N PRO A 288 -14.93 6.36 -26.32
CA PRO A 288 -15.76 5.17 -26.26
C PRO A 288 -17.04 5.36 -27.09
N PRO A 289 -17.49 4.34 -27.84
CA PRO A 289 -18.72 4.44 -28.61
C PRO A 289 -19.95 4.53 -27.69
N GLU A 290 -21.00 5.15 -28.20
CA GLU A 290 -22.30 5.18 -27.53
C GLU A 290 -22.94 3.78 -27.48
N ARG A 291 -24.02 3.64 -26.70
CA ARG A 291 -24.62 2.33 -26.41
C ARG A 291 -25.13 1.59 -27.66
N ASP A 292 -25.70 2.33 -28.59
CA ASP A 292 -26.22 1.84 -29.87
C ASP A 292 -25.14 1.68 -30.93
N GLU A 293 -23.96 2.28 -30.73
CA GLU A 293 -22.82 2.19 -31.63
C GLU A 293 -21.95 0.96 -31.36
N VAL A 294 -22.04 0.32 -30.19
CA VAL A 294 -21.13 -0.77 -29.78
C VAL A 294 -21.05 -1.91 -30.79
N ASP A 295 -22.17 -2.27 -31.42
CA ASP A 295 -22.27 -3.33 -32.41
C ASP A 295 -21.77 -2.90 -33.81
N LEU A 296 -21.57 -1.59 -34.03
CA LEU A 296 -21.08 -1.01 -35.28
C LEU A 296 -19.56 -0.89 -35.35
N VAL A 297 -18.87 -1.01 -34.21
CA VAL A 297 -17.41 -0.79 -34.06
C VAL A 297 -16.66 -2.09 -33.67
N ALA A 298 -17.14 -3.23 -34.15
CA ALA A 298 -16.56 -4.55 -33.87
C ALA A 298 -15.21 -4.78 -34.59
#